data_AF-A0A3D1E2I5-F1
#
_entry.id   AF-A0A3D1E2I5-F1
#
_cell.length_a   1.000
_cell.length_b   1.000
_cell.length_c   1.000
_cell.angle_alpha   90.00
_cell.angle_beta   90.00
_cell.angle_gamma   90.00
#
_symmetry.space_group_name_H-M   'P 1'
#
loop_
_entity.id
_entity.type
_entity.pdbx_description
1 polymer ?
#
loop_
_entity_poly.entity_id
_entity_poly.type
_entity_poly.pdbx_seq_one_letter_code
_entity_poly.pdbx_strand_id
1 'polypeptide(L)'
;LIMNDDTYNDLAAAHRTCIDDMRGVSMASQIGMYWMEADELGKEKFEEMGGKITDANAAEQAYFAEKTAGIEAQIIEAVNGRGIDGDAALAYYRSLLP
;
A
#
# COMPACT_ATOMS: atom_id res chain seq x y z
N LEU A 1 -0.74 -0.94 10.34
CA LEU A 1 -0.50 -0.35 11.68
C LEU A 1 -0.04 -1.46 12.61
N ILE A 2 0.94 -1.17 13.47
CA ILE A 2 1.59 -2.19 14.33
C ILE A 2 1.44 -1.75 15.79
N MET A 3 1.15 -2.71 16.66
CA MET A 3 1.13 -2.54 18.12
C MET A 3 2.24 -3.40 18.72
N ASN A 4 2.86 -2.96 19.81
CA ASN A 4 3.86 -3.76 20.52
C ASN A 4 3.20 -5.00 21.16
N ASP A 5 3.87 -6.16 21.03
CA ASP A 5 3.33 -7.44 21.47
C ASP A 5 3.13 -7.52 22.98
N ASP A 6 4.09 -7.07 23.79
CA ASP A 6 3.97 -7.10 25.26
C ASP A 6 2.80 -6.23 25.72
N THR A 7 2.68 -5.03 25.15
CA THR A 7 1.56 -4.12 25.44
C THR A 7 0.22 -4.75 25.06
N TYR A 8 0.15 -5.44 23.92
CA TYR A 8 -1.06 -6.13 23.48
C TYR A 8 -1.41 -7.31 24.40
N ASN A 9 -0.41 -8.09 24.79
CA ASN A 9 -0.58 -9.27 25.64
C ASN A 9 -0.99 -8.91 27.06
N ASP A 10 -0.50 -7.79 27.59
CA ASP A 10 -0.84 -7.28 28.93
C ASP A 10 -2.25 -6.67 29.04
N LEU A 11 -2.95 -6.47 27.91
CA LEU A 11 -4.33 -5.99 27.92
C LEU A 11 -5.28 -6.98 28.60
N ALA A 12 -6.35 -6.45 29.22
CA ALA A 12 -7.49 -7.29 29.61
C ALA A 12 -8.12 -7.94 28.36
N ALA A 13 -8.71 -9.14 28.52
CA ALA A 13 -9.30 -9.88 27.41
C ALA A 13 -10.32 -9.07 26.61
N ALA A 14 -11.19 -8.31 27.31
CA ALA A 14 -12.17 -7.43 26.66
C ALA A 14 -11.51 -6.36 25.77
N HIS A 15 -10.37 -5.79 26.19
CA HIS A 15 -9.66 -4.78 25.39
C HIS A 15 -8.95 -5.41 24.19
N ARG A 16 -8.39 -6.62 24.33
CA ARG A 16 -7.83 -7.36 23.19
C ARG A 16 -8.89 -7.63 22.13
N THR A 17 -10.08 -8.07 22.54
CA THR A 17 -11.21 -8.26 21.63
C THR A 17 -11.54 -6.99 20.86
N CYS A 18 -11.60 -5.82 21.51
CA CYS A 18 -11.82 -4.56 20.80
C CYS A 18 -10.72 -4.28 19.75
N ILE A 19 -9.45 -4.55 20.06
CA ILE A 19 -8.35 -4.38 19.11
C ILE A 19 -8.45 -5.39 17.96
N ASP A 20 -8.80 -6.64 18.25
CA ASP A 20 -8.99 -7.70 17.26
C ASP A 20 -10.11 -7.35 16.27
N ASP A 21 -11.22 -6.81 16.76
CA ASP A 21 -12.38 -6.43 15.94
C ASP A 21 -12.06 -5.25 15.00
N MET A 22 -11.05 -4.44 15.35
CA MET A 22 -10.66 -3.24 14.61
C MET A 22 -9.40 -3.41 13.76
N ARG A 23 -8.79 -4.61 13.66
CA ARG A 23 -7.55 -4.83 12.91
C ARG A 23 -7.75 -5.73 11.67
N GLY A 24 -6.67 -5.97 10.93
CA GLY A 24 -6.68 -6.87 9.77
C GLY A 24 -7.25 -6.23 8.50
N VAL A 25 -7.88 -7.04 7.66
CA VAL A 25 -8.29 -6.66 6.30
C VAL A 25 -9.34 -5.55 6.28
N SER A 26 -10.32 -5.58 7.20
CA SER A 26 -11.35 -4.53 7.30
C SER A 26 -10.74 -3.18 7.61
N MET A 27 -9.84 -3.12 8.60
CA MET A 27 -9.09 -1.91 8.95
C MET A 27 -8.23 -1.41 7.79
N ALA A 28 -7.50 -2.32 7.14
CA ALA A 28 -6.65 -1.97 6.00
C ALA A 28 -7.46 -1.36 4.85
N SER A 29 -8.62 -1.94 4.53
CA SER A 29 -9.54 -1.41 3.54
C SER A 29 -10.06 -0.03 3.90
N GLN A 30 -10.51 0.15 5.15
CA GLN A 30 -11.04 1.44 5.62
C GLN A 30 -9.98 2.54 5.59
N ILE A 31 -8.76 2.24 6.04
CA ILE A 31 -7.63 3.19 5.97
C ILE A 31 -7.30 3.51 4.51
N GLY A 32 -7.32 2.53 3.62
CA GLY A 32 -7.14 2.74 2.17
C GLY A 32 -8.15 3.76 1.62
N MET A 33 -9.43 3.64 1.99
CA MET A 33 -10.46 4.62 1.61
C MET A 33 -10.14 6.02 2.15
N TYR A 34 -9.72 6.16 3.40
CA TYR A 34 -9.35 7.47 3.95
C TYR A 34 -8.17 8.13 3.22
N TRP A 35 -7.20 7.33 2.76
CA TRP A 35 -6.12 7.85 1.91
C TRP A 35 -6.64 8.33 0.55
N MET A 36 -7.57 7.61 -0.07
CA MET A 36 -8.19 8.07 -1.33
C MET A 36 -8.97 9.37 -1.14
N GLU A 37 -9.73 9.50 -0.05
CA GLU A 37 -10.45 10.74 0.29
C GLU A 37 -9.48 11.91 0.57
N ALA A 38 -8.36 11.63 1.24
CA ALA A 38 -7.33 12.64 1.49
C ALA A 38 -6.61 13.10 0.21
N ASP A 39 -6.36 12.19 -0.73
CA ASP A 39 -5.79 12.52 -2.04
C ASP A 39 -6.74 13.44 -2.83
N GLU A 40 -8.05 13.14 -2.81
CA GLU A 40 -9.06 13.98 -3.48
C GLU A 40 -9.11 15.39 -2.87
N LEU A 41 -9.16 15.50 -1.54
CA LEU A 41 -9.10 16.79 -0.86
C LEU A 41 -7.80 17.54 -1.16
N GLY A 42 -6.67 16.82 -1.19
CA GLY A 42 -5.37 17.39 -1.52
C GLY A 42 -5.33 17.99 -2.92
N LYS A 43 -5.92 17.28 -3.89
CA LYS A 43 -6.09 17.78 -5.27
C LYS A 43 -6.93 19.05 -5.32
N GLU A 44 -8.10 19.05 -4.68
CA GLU A 44 -8.98 20.22 -4.61
C GLU A 44 -8.23 21.45 -4.06
N LYS A 45 -7.52 21.29 -2.94
CA LYS A 45 -6.75 22.39 -2.34
C LYS A 45 -5.57 22.84 -3.19
N PHE A 46 -4.92 21.93 -3.90
CA PHE A 46 -3.86 22.29 -4.83
C PHE A 46 -4.39 23.11 -6.01
N GLU A 47 -5.57 22.79 -6.52
CA GLU A 47 -6.21 23.54 -7.60
C GLU A 47 -6.71 24.92 -7.13
N GLU A 48 -7.29 25.02 -5.93
CA GLU A 48 -7.74 26.29 -5.32
C GLU A 48 -6.60 27.32 -5.22
N MET A 49 -5.38 26.87 -4.94
CA MET A 49 -4.20 27.75 -4.86
C MET A 49 -3.55 28.03 -6.23
N GLY A 50 -4.21 27.64 -7.33
CA GLY A 50 -3.75 27.87 -8.70
C GLY A 50 -2.74 26.83 -9.21
N GLY A 51 -2.63 25.68 -8.52
CA GLY A 51 -1.86 24.53 -8.97
C GLY A 51 -2.41 23.96 -10.28
N LYS A 52 -1.53 23.33 -11.06
CA LYS A 52 -1.89 22.67 -12.32
C LYS A 52 -1.55 21.21 -12.23
N ILE A 53 -2.55 20.35 -12.36
CA ILE A 53 -2.39 18.91 -12.46
C ILE A 53 -2.37 18.55 -13.94
N THR A 54 -1.44 17.70 -14.35
CA THR A 54 -1.35 17.18 -15.72
C THR A 54 -1.25 15.67 -15.63
N ASP A 55 -2.25 15.00 -16.16
CA ASP A 55 -2.24 13.54 -16.23
C ASP A 55 -1.26 13.08 -17.32
N ALA A 56 -0.46 12.07 -16.98
CA ALA A 56 0.45 11.45 -17.94
C ALA A 56 -0.35 10.81 -19.07
N ASN A 57 -0.08 11.21 -20.30
CA ASN A 57 -0.70 10.63 -21.48
C ASN A 57 -0.15 9.22 -21.79
N ALA A 58 -0.75 8.52 -22.76
CA ALA A 58 -0.36 7.15 -23.08
C ALA A 58 1.12 6.98 -23.50
N ALA A 59 1.70 7.96 -24.21
CA ALA A 59 3.11 7.91 -24.60
C ALA A 59 4.04 8.12 -23.40
N GLU A 60 3.67 9.01 -22.48
CA GLU A 60 4.40 9.23 -21.22
C GLU A 60 4.31 8.00 -20.31
N GLN A 61 3.12 7.40 -20.18
CA GLN A 61 2.94 6.16 -19.43
C GLN A 61 3.78 5.01 -20.01
N ALA A 62 3.80 4.85 -21.34
CA ALA A 62 4.63 3.85 -22.01
C ALA A 62 6.12 4.11 -21.80
N TYR A 63 6.55 5.38 -21.88
CA TYR A 63 7.93 5.77 -21.59
C TYR A 63 8.34 5.37 -20.18
N PHE A 64 7.52 5.69 -19.16
CA PHE A 64 7.85 5.32 -17.79
C PHE A 64 7.80 3.81 -17.56
N ALA A 65 6.84 3.10 -18.15
CA ALA A 65 6.78 1.63 -18.08
C ALA A 65 8.05 0.99 -18.66
N GLU A 66 8.56 1.50 -19.79
CA GLU A 66 9.84 1.03 -20.35
C GLU A 66 11.02 1.30 -19.41
N LYS A 67 11.11 2.51 -18.85
CA LYS A 67 12.21 2.90 -17.94
C LYS A 67 12.21 2.11 -16.64
N THR A 68 11.05 1.64 -16.18
CA THR A 68 10.91 0.89 -14.93
C THR A 68 10.78 -0.62 -15.12
N ALA A 69 10.77 -1.14 -16.35
CA ALA A 69 10.54 -2.56 -16.66
C ALA A 69 11.51 -3.52 -15.93
N GLY A 70 12.73 -3.06 -15.61
CA GLY A 70 13.73 -3.87 -14.91
C GLY A 70 13.59 -3.90 -13.39
N ILE A 71 12.75 -3.06 -12.78
CA ILE A 71 12.66 -2.93 -11.31
C ILE A 71 12.11 -4.21 -10.67
N GLU A 72 11.10 -4.84 -11.27
CA GLU A 72 10.52 -6.07 -10.71
C GLU A 72 11.57 -7.18 -10.59
N ALA A 73 12.39 -7.39 -11.63
CA ALA A 73 13.46 -8.38 -11.62
C ALA A 73 14.51 -8.09 -10.54
N GLN A 74 14.90 -6.81 -10.36
CA GLN A 74 15.82 -6.41 -9.30
C GLN A 74 15.26 -6.68 -7.90
N ILE A 75 13.96 -6.45 -7.70
CA ILE A 75 13.30 -6.73 -6.42
C ILE A 75 13.23 -8.24 -6.19
N ILE A 76 12.84 -9.03 -7.18
CA ILE A 76 12.80 -10.50 -7.08
C ILE A 76 14.19 -11.04 -6.71
N GLU A 77 15.25 -10.57 -7.38
CA GLU A 77 16.63 -10.96 -7.05
C GLU A 77 16.99 -10.61 -5.59
N ALA A 78 16.66 -9.40 -5.14
CA ALA A 78 16.94 -8.97 -3.77
C ALA A 78 16.15 -9.77 -2.72
N VAL A 79 14.91 -10.16 -3.02
CA VAL A 79 14.05 -10.98 -2.15
C VAL A 79 14.57 -12.43 -2.11
N ASN A 80 14.93 -12.99 -3.26
CA ASN A 80 15.58 -14.30 -3.36
C ASN A 80 16.90 -14.35 -2.59
N GLY A 81 17.70 -13.27 -2.66
CA GLY A 81 18.94 -13.12 -1.89
C GLY A 81 18.74 -13.12 -0.36
N ARG A 82 17.50 -12.93 0.12
CA ARG A 82 17.12 -13.03 1.54
C ARG A 82 16.53 -14.40 1.90
N GLY A 83 16.54 -15.37 0.97
CA GLY A 83 16.00 -16.70 1.17
C GLY A 83 14.47 -16.79 1.10
N ILE A 84 13.82 -15.78 0.50
CA ILE A 84 12.37 -15.75 0.28
C ILE A 84 12.11 -16.03 -1.19
N ASP A 85 11.09 -16.84 -1.50
CA ASP A 85 10.64 -17.06 -2.88
C ASP A 85 9.94 -15.80 -3.42
N GLY A 86 10.70 -14.96 -4.12
CA GLY A 86 10.22 -13.68 -4.64
C GLY A 86 9.18 -13.84 -5.75
N ASP A 87 9.31 -14.87 -6.58
CA ASP A 87 8.35 -15.15 -7.65
C ASP A 87 7.00 -15.58 -7.07
N ALA A 88 7.00 -16.48 -6.08
CA ALA A 88 5.78 -16.89 -5.39
C ALA A 88 5.14 -15.72 -4.63
N ALA A 89 5.94 -14.88 -3.95
CA ALA A 89 5.45 -13.71 -3.25
C ALA A 89 4.78 -12.70 -4.21
N LEU A 90 5.41 -12.40 -5.35
CA LEU A 90 4.83 -11.49 -6.35
C LEU A 90 3.55 -12.06 -6.95
N ALA A 91 3.53 -13.35 -7.29
CA ALA A 91 2.33 -14.02 -7.79
C ALA A 91 1.17 -13.94 -6.78
N TYR A 92 1.46 -14.16 -5.49
CA TYR A 92 0.48 -14.01 -4.42
C TYR A 92 -0.05 -12.57 -4.33
N TYR A 93 0.82 -11.55 -4.28
CA TYR A 93 0.37 -10.16 -4.20
C TYR A 93 -0.49 -9.74 -5.39
N ARG A 94 -0.13 -10.15 -6.60
CA ARG A 94 -0.95 -9.89 -7.80
C ARG A 94 -2.33 -10.53 -7.72
N SER A 95 -2.45 -11.70 -7.09
CA SER A 95 -3.75 -12.36 -6.90
C SER A 95 -4.68 -11.62 -5.92
N LEU A 96 -4.15 -10.69 -5.14
CA LEU A 96 -4.91 -9.87 -4.19
C LEU A 96 -5.38 -8.53 -4.78
N LEU A 97 -4.87 -8.16 -5.97
CA LEU A 97 -5.26 -6.92 -6.64
C LEU A 97 -6.61 -7.13 -7.33
N PRO A 98 -7.52 -6.13 -7.27
CA PRO A 98 -8.82 -6.18 -7.94
C PRO A 98 -8.73 -6.14 -9.46
#